data_AF-F0J281-F1
#
_entry.id   AF-F0J281-F1
#
_cell.length_a   1.000
_cell.length_b   1.000
_cell.length_c   1.000
_cell.angle_alpha   90.00
_cell.angle_beta   90.00
_cell.angle_gamma   90.00
#
_symmetry.space_group_name_H-M   'P 1'
#
loop_
_entity.id
_entity.type
_entity.pdbx_description
1 polymer ?
#
loop_
_entity_poly.entity_id
_entity_poly.type
_entity_poly.pdbx_seq_one_letter_code
_entity_poly.pdbx_strand_id
1 'polypeptide(L)' 'MKVQGGWVYLYRAVDRAGNTVDFRLSPKRDVAAAKAFFRKAIKGQGSGPRTVTLDG' A
#
# COMPACT_ATOMS: atom_id res chain seq x y z
N MET A 1 -2.72 4.71 -11.52
CA MET A 1 -4.15 5.10 -11.72
C MET A 1 -4.27 6.62 -11.94
N LYS A 2 -5.40 7.12 -12.47
CA LYS A 2 -5.65 8.57 -12.60
C LYS A 2 -6.66 9.05 -11.54
N VAL A 3 -6.28 9.99 -10.69
CA VAL A 3 -7.13 10.60 -9.65
C VAL A 3 -7.10 12.11 -9.84
N GLN A 4 -8.29 12.75 -9.91
CA GLN A 4 -8.42 14.20 -10.11
C GLN A 4 -7.57 14.76 -11.26
N GLY A 5 -7.46 14.01 -12.37
CA GLY A 5 -6.71 14.44 -13.55
C GLY A 5 -5.21 14.11 -13.53
N GLY A 6 -4.63 13.72 -12.39
CA GLY A 6 -3.22 13.36 -12.25
C GLY A 6 -2.97 11.85 -12.17
N TRP A 7 -1.82 11.39 -12.67
CA TRP A 7 -1.36 10.02 -12.47
C TRP A 7 -0.81 9.86 -11.05
N VAL A 8 -1.27 8.83 -10.36
CA VAL A 8 -0.82 8.48 -9.00
C VAL A 8 -0.54 6.98 -8.90
N TYR A 9 0.43 6.66 -8.05
CA TYR A 9 0.79 5.31 -7.65
C TYR A 9 -0.12 4.83 -6.53
N LEU A 10 -0.65 3.62 -6.68
CA LEU A 10 -1.41 2.92 -5.64
C LEU A 10 -0.50 1.92 -4.93
N TYR A 11 -0.47 2.00 -3.61
CA TYR A 11 0.08 0.96 -2.75
C TYR A 11 -1.10 0.29 -2.06
N ARG A 12 -1.24 -1.02 -2.19
CA ARG A 12 -2.31 -1.79 -1.55
C ARG A 12 -1.71 -2.92 -0.71
N ALA A 13 -2.18 -3.05 0.53
CA ALA A 13 -1.87 -4.15 1.42
C ALA A 13 -3.03 -5.15 1.41
N VAL A 14 -2.72 -6.44 1.30
CA VAL A 14 -3.73 -7.52 1.31
C VAL A 14 -3.45 -8.56 2.36
N ASP A 15 -4.52 -9.12 2.94
CA ASP A 15 -4.44 -10.26 3.84
C ASP A 15 -4.32 -11.59 3.07
N ARG A 16 -4.28 -12.70 3.82
CA ARG A 16 -4.16 -14.06 3.27
C ARG A 16 -5.37 -14.47 2.42
N ALA A 17 -6.55 -13.93 2.69
CA ALA A 17 -7.76 -14.21 1.92
C ALA A 17 -7.89 -13.32 0.67
N GLY A 18 -6.93 -12.42 0.45
CA GLY A 18 -6.94 -11.46 -0.66
C GLY A 18 -7.74 -10.19 -0.37
N ASN A 19 -8.24 -10.03 0.86
CA ASN A 19 -8.95 -8.82 1.25
C ASN A 19 -7.98 -7.67 1.40
N THR A 20 -8.38 -6.50 0.93
CA THR A 20 -7.61 -5.28 1.14
C THR A 20 -7.66 -4.88 2.60
N VAL A 21 -6.50 -4.80 3.25
CA VAL A 21 -6.40 -4.34 4.64
C VAL A 21 -6.00 -2.88 4.73
N ASP A 22 -5.28 -2.35 3.72
CA ASP A 22 -4.91 -0.94 3.69
C ASP A 22 -4.55 -0.47 2.28
N PHE A 23 -4.62 0.84 2.03
CA PHE A 23 -4.17 1.44 0.77
C PHE A 23 -3.58 2.84 0.96
N ARG A 24 -2.66 3.21 0.07
CA ARG A 24 -2.04 4.54 0.03
C ARG A 24 -1.89 5.02 -1.40
N LEU A 25 -2.22 6.28 -1.64
CA LEU A 25 -1.98 6.98 -2.90
C LEU A 25 -0.75 7.87 -2.77
N SER A 26 0.06 7.93 -3.83
CA SER A 26 1.16 8.87 -3.91
C SER A 26 1.33 9.40 -5.33
N PRO A 27 1.51 10.71 -5.54
CA PRO A 27 1.82 11.27 -6.85
C PRO A 27 3.24 10.91 -7.34
N LYS A 28 4.10 10.42 -6.44
CA LYS A 28 5.48 9.98 -6.74
C LYS A 28 5.70 8.55 -6.28
N ARG A 29 6.62 7.84 -6.94
CA ARG A 29 7.04 6.49 -6.54
C ARG A 29 7.91 6.55 -5.28
N ASP A 30 7.28 6.79 -4.13
CA ASP A 30 7.94 6.96 -2.84
C ASP A 30 7.99 5.64 -2.07
N VAL A 31 9.10 4.93 -2.25
CA VAL A 31 9.37 3.66 -1.58
C VAL A 31 9.57 3.84 -0.07
N ALA A 32 10.05 5.00 0.37
CA ALA A 32 10.28 5.26 1.80
C ALA A 32 8.95 5.42 2.54
N ALA A 33 8.01 6.19 1.97
CA ALA A 33 6.66 6.32 2.49
C ALA A 33 5.91 4.98 2.49
N ALA A 34 6.06 4.18 1.44
CA ALA A 34 5.48 2.83 1.37
C ALA A 34 6.06 1.93 2.49
N LYS A 35 7.38 1.90 2.67
CA LYS A 35 8.03 1.12 3.74
C LYS A 35 7.57 1.57 5.14
N ALA A 36 7.46 2.88 5.38
CA ALA A 36 6.98 3.43 6.65
C ALA A 36 5.53 3.04 6.93
N PHE A 37 4.69 3.08 5.91
CA PHE A 37 3.29 2.65 5.97
C PHE A 37 3.16 1.16 6.30
N PHE A 38 3.89 0.28 5.60
CA PHE A 38 3.89 -1.16 5.91
C PHE A 38 4.43 -1.46 7.31
N ARG A 39 5.49 -0.77 7.75
CA ARG A 39 5.99 -0.92 9.14
C ARG A 39 4.94 -0.58 10.19
N LYS A 40 4.12 0.45 9.94
CA LYS A 40 3.04 0.85 10.85
C LYS A 40 1.89 -0.15 10.85
N ALA A 41 1.47 -0.62 9.66
CA ALA A 41 0.42 -1.63 9.52
C ALA A 41 0.82 -2.96 10.19
N ILE A 42 2.06 -3.43 9.99
CA ILE A 42 2.60 -4.64 10.62
C ILE A 42 2.69 -4.51 12.14
N LYS A 43 2.99 -3.30 12.66
CA LYS A 43 3.02 -3.08 14.12
C LYS A 43 1.64 -3.13 14.78
N GLY A 44 0.59 -2.72 14.07
CA GLY A 44 -0.78 -2.69 14.59
C GLY A 44 -1.54 -4.01 14.42
N GLN A 45 -1.17 -4.81 13.42
CA GLN A 45 -1.79 -6.07 13.10
C GLN A 45 -0.79 -7.18 13.43
N GLY A 46 -1.02 -7.97 14.48
CA GLY A 46 -0.06 -8.97 14.99
C GLY A 46 0.45 -9.99 13.95
N SER A 47 -0.17 -10.03 12.78
CA SER A 47 0.34 -10.62 11.55
C SER A 47 0.40 -9.58 10.43
N GLY A 48 1.60 -9.35 9.88
CA GLY A 48 1.80 -8.47 8.72
C GLY A 48 1.16 -9.00 7.42
N PRO A 49 0.92 -8.13 6.42
CA PRO A 49 0.44 -8.57 5.12
C PRO A 49 1.45 -9.52 4.47
N ARG A 50 0.96 -10.61 3.87
CA ARG A 50 1.82 -11.62 3.22
C ARG A 50 2.36 -11.17 1.87
N THR A 51 1.63 -10.30 1.17
CA THR A 51 1.97 -9.87 -0.18
C THR A 51 1.65 -8.39 -0.33
N VAL A 52 2.56 -7.67 -0.99
CA VAL A 52 2.39 -6.28 -1.38
C VAL A 52 2.49 -6.22 -2.90
N THR A 53 1.44 -5.72 -3.53
CA THR A 53 1.41 -5.54 -4.99
C THR A 53 1.58 -4.06 -5.33
N LEU A 54 2.40 -3.80 -6.35
CA LEU A 54 2.67 -2.47 -6.89
C LEU A 54 2.20 -2.46 -8.34
N ASP A 55 0.99 -1.95 -8.58
CA ASP A 55 0.46 -1.82 -9.93
C ASP A 55 0.92 -0.47 -10.50
N GLY A 56 1.61 -0.53 -11.64
CA GLY A 56 2.13 0.64 -12.39
C GLY A 56 1.06 1.33 -13.21
#